data_AF-A0A923QGS6-F1
#
_entry.id   AF-A0A923QGS6-F1
#
_cell.length_a   1.000
_cell.length_b   1.000
_cell.length_c   1.000
_cell.angle_alpha   90.00
_cell.angle_beta   90.00
_cell.angle_gamma   90.00
#
_symmetry.space_group_name_H-M   'P 1'
#
loop_
_entity.id
_entity.type
_entity.pdbx_description
1 polymer ?
#
loop_
_entity_poly.entity_id
_entity_poly.type
_entity_poly.pdbx_seq_one_letter_code
_entity_poly.pdbx_strand_id
1 'polypeptide(L)' 'MSVEQAITLTVNGENRMFLAEPRKLLSDALREDCHLTGTHV' A
#
# COMPACT_ATOMS: atom_id res chain seq x y z
N MET A 1 15.21 13.14 -4.92
CA MET A 1 13.96 12.58 -5.47
C MET A 1 13.88 11.14 -5.00
N SER A 2 12.79 10.75 -4.33
CA SER A 2 12.59 9.33 -3.96
C SER A 2 12.06 8.59 -5.19
N VAL A 3 12.57 7.39 -5.46
CA VAL A 3 12.12 6.56 -6.57
C VAL A 3 11.03 5.62 -6.04
N GLU A 4 9.88 5.60 -6.69
CA GLU A 4 8.80 4.66 -6.35
C GLU A 4 9.25 3.22 -6.62
N GLN A 5 8.87 2.31 -5.74
CA GLN A 5 9.25 0.90 -5.79
C GLN A 5 8.02 0.04 -6.05
N ALA A 6 8.15 -0.92 -6.97
CA ALA A 6 7.12 -1.93 -7.17
C ALA A 6 7.11 -2.88 -5.97
N ILE A 7 5.98 -2.95 -5.30
CA ILE A 7 5.76 -3.86 -4.17
C ILE A 7 4.54 -4.74 -4.44
N THR A 8 4.54 -5.92 -3.83
CA THR A 8 3.39 -6.82 -3.81
C THR A 8 3.08 -7.16 -2.37
N LEU A 9 1.81 -6.97 -2.00
CA LEU A 9 1.28 -7.26 -0.68
C LEU A 9 0.13 -8.25 -0.81
N THR A 10 0.10 -9.27 0.05
CA THR A 10 -1.09 -10.10 0.21
C THR A 10 -1.96 -9.51 1.31
N VAL A 11 -3.14 -9.01 0.97
CA VAL A 11 -4.08 -8.35 1.89
C VAL A 11 -5.42 -9.07 1.82
N ASN A 12 -5.92 -9.55 2.97
CA ASN A 12 -7.16 -10.32 3.05
C ASN A 12 -7.21 -11.54 2.11
N GLY A 13 -6.05 -12.16 1.84
CA GLY A 13 -5.91 -13.30 0.92
C GLY A 13 -5.78 -12.95 -0.56
N GLU A 14 -5.89 -11.67 -0.93
CA GLU A 14 -5.72 -11.18 -2.30
C GLU A 14 -4.34 -10.55 -2.50
N ASN A 15 -3.69 -10.84 -3.63
CA ASN A 15 -2.46 -10.16 -4.01
C ASN A 15 -2.74 -8.79 -4.62
N ARG A 16 -2.12 -7.76 -4.05
CA ARG A 16 -2.19 -6.36 -4.48
C ARG A 16 -0.80 -5.91 -4.89
N MET A 17 -0.66 -5.39 -6.11
CA MET A 17 0.60 -4.89 -6.65
C MET A 17 0.46 -3.42 -7.00
N PHE A 18 1.37 -2.58 -6.52
CA PHE A 18 1.38 -1.15 -6.78
C PHE A 18 2.79 -0.56 -6.60
N LEU A 19 2.97 0.66 -7.10
CA LEU A 19 4.17 1.46 -6.87
C LEU A 19 3.99 2.24 -5.56
N ALA A 20 4.99 2.20 -4.69
CA ALA A 20 4.97 2.93 -3.45
C ALA A 20 6.27 3.73 -3.28
N GLU A 21 6.15 4.97 -2.80
CA GLU A 21 7.32 5.67 -2.29
C GLU A 21 7.88 4.94 -1.06
N PRO A 22 9.21 4.90 -0.85
CA PRO A 22 9.82 4.25 0.30
C PRO A 22 9.32 4.74 1.67
N ARG A 23 8.70 5.93 1.74
CA ARG A 23 8.16 6.52 2.96
C ARG A 23 6.65 6.34 3.11
N LYS A 24 5.97 5.73 2.13
CA LYS A 24 4.53 5.50 2.20
C LYS A 24 4.23 4.49 3.31
N LEU A 25 3.39 4.89 4.27
CA LEU A 25 3.00 4.03 5.37
C LEU A 25 2.06 2.93 4.88
N LEU A 26 2.12 1.75 5.50
CA LEU A 26 1.21 0.65 5.18
C LEU A 26 -0.24 1.05 5.36
N SER A 27 -0.57 1.81 6.42
CA SER A 27 -1.93 2.30 6.66
C SER A 27 -2.47 3.16 5.51
N ASP A 28 -1.60 3.99 4.93
CA ASP A 28 -1.99 4.89 3.83
C ASP A 28 -2.08 4.10 2.53
N ALA A 29 -1.15 3.16 2.29
CA ALA A 29 -1.22 2.26 1.16
C ALA A 29 -2.47 1.37 1.16
N LEU A 30 -2.91 0.91 2.34
CA LEU A 30 -4.16 0.16 2.47
C LEU A 30 -5.38 1.01 2.11
N ARG A 31 -5.42 2.29 2.51
CA ARG A 31 -6.55 3.20 2.25
C ARG A 31 -6.57 3.72 0.81
N GLU A 32 -5.42 4.11 0.29
CA GLU A 32 -5.29 4.78 -1.00
C GLU A 32 -5.13 3.80 -2.16
N ASP A 33 -4.22 2.82 -2.04
CA ASP A 33 -3.93 1.89 -3.14
C ASP A 33 -4.87 0.67 -3.09
N CYS A 34 -5.10 0.12 -1.88
CA CYS A 34 -5.97 -1.04 -1.71
C CYS A 34 -7.45 -0.67 -1.48
N HIS A 35 -7.78 0.61 -1.29
CA HIS A 35 -9.14 1.12 -1.05
C HIS A 35 -9.84 0.51 0.18
N LEU A 36 -9.06 0.05 1.17
CA LEU A 36 -9.52 -0.56 2.41
C LEU A 36 -9.51 0.49 3.53
N THR A 37 -10.65 1.12 3.78
CA THR A 37 -10.76 2.32 4.64
C THR A 37 -10.96 2.02 6.12
N GLY A 38 -11.12 0.76 6.53
CA GLY A 38 -11.38 0.38 7.92
C GLY A 38 -10.17 0.46 8.87
N THR A 39 -8.95 0.60 8.35
CA THR A 39 -7.75 0.77 9.18
C THR A 39 -7.72 2.19 9.76
N HIS A 40 -7.53 2.33 11.07
CA HIS A 40 -7.34 3.60 11.79
C HIS A 40 -6.07 3.50 12.65
N VAL A 41 -5.22 4.52 12.63
CA VAL A 41 -3.92 4.58 13.32
C VAL A 41 -3.78 5.92 14.02
#